data_AF-A0AAV6DDU8-F1
#
_entry.id   AF-A0AAV6DDU8-F1
#
_cell.length_a   1.000
_cell.length_b   1.000
_cell.length_c   1.000
_cell.angle_alpha   90.00
_cell.angle_beta   90.00
_cell.angle_gamma   90.00
#
_symmetry.space_group_name_H-M   'P 1'
#
loop_
_entity.id
_entity.type
_entity.pdbx_description
1 polymer ?
#
loop_
_entity_poly.entity_id
_entity_poly.type
_entity_poly.pdbx_seq_one_letter_code
_entity_poly.pdbx_strand_id
1 'polypeptide(L)'
;MSPRAAGKRAGGARRPPARRAARRPAPAAPPAGGGAGLLPRDTDTVQARIGGRTVTLTNLRKPFWPEEGLLKRDLLQYYADVAPVLLPHLRDRAMVMKRYPNGAGGPFFFMKRAPSPRPDWIETCSIEHGSGSVIAFPMVQDLASLLWLVNLGCIDLNQWYARCDDTDRPDYVHFDLDPVKGAGFEQVRETALVVREALDKLGMPSYPKSTGSRGIHVYVPIVRGPTQKQVWTIAKAIAQALAAARPALITAEYRIARRPANRVLVDYNQNAWGRTLASVYSVRPRPHAPVSAPVTWEEVERGFRIEDFRLDNMPARIARVGDLFAPLLARTGRFRLERLG
;
A
#
# COMPACT_ATOMS: atom_id res chain seq x y z
N MET A 1 73.52 -9.64 -15.24
CA MET A 1 72.07 -9.48 -15.52
C MET A 1 71.58 -8.24 -14.81
N SER A 2 71.03 -7.31 -15.59
CA SER A 2 70.45 -6.03 -15.17
C SER A 2 69.07 -6.25 -14.48
N PRO A 3 68.37 -5.21 -14.00
CA PRO A 3 68.06 -4.95 -12.59
C PRO A 3 66.56 -5.11 -12.28
N ARG A 4 66.14 -4.94 -11.01
CA ARG A 4 64.76 -4.55 -10.59
C ARG A 4 64.66 -4.61 -9.05
N ALA A 5 63.87 -3.83 -8.35
CA ALA A 5 63.26 -2.51 -8.50
C ALA A 5 62.50 -2.30 -7.18
N ALA A 6 62.56 -1.09 -6.62
CA ALA A 6 61.80 -0.68 -5.45
C ALA A 6 60.28 -0.74 -5.69
N GLY A 7 59.54 -1.29 -4.72
CA GLY A 7 58.08 -1.25 -4.65
C GLY A 7 57.61 -0.44 -3.44
N LYS A 8 57.09 0.76 -3.72
CA LYS A 8 56.53 1.74 -2.76
C LYS A 8 55.35 1.16 -1.96
N ARG A 9 55.36 1.34 -0.63
CA ARG A 9 54.17 1.22 0.23
C ARG A 9 53.33 2.49 0.10
N ALA A 10 52.11 2.36 -0.41
CA ALA A 10 51.12 3.42 -0.45
C ALA A 10 50.45 3.58 0.93
N GLY A 11 50.30 4.83 1.37
CA GLY A 11 49.74 5.21 2.66
C GLY A 11 48.24 4.92 2.76
N GLY A 12 47.83 4.40 3.90
CA GLY A 12 46.42 4.21 4.27
C GLY A 12 45.76 5.54 4.61
N ALA A 13 44.84 5.99 3.75
CA ALA A 13 43.93 7.07 4.07
C ALA A 13 42.87 6.57 5.06
N ARG A 14 42.87 7.13 6.27
CA ARG A 14 41.87 6.90 7.32
C ARG A 14 40.51 7.45 6.87
N ARG A 15 39.50 6.58 6.76
CA ARG A 15 38.09 6.98 6.62
C ARG A 15 37.61 7.72 7.89
N PRO A 16 36.88 8.83 7.77
CA PRO A 16 36.31 9.50 8.94
C PRO A 16 35.17 8.66 9.54
N PRO A 17 34.92 8.75 10.86
CA PRO A 17 33.88 7.97 11.51
C PRO A 17 32.49 8.44 11.10
N ALA A 18 31.59 7.46 10.88
CA ALA A 18 30.19 7.70 10.55
C ALA A 18 29.49 8.46 11.70
N ARG A 19 28.85 9.59 11.38
CA ARG A 19 28.00 10.32 12.31
C ARG A 19 26.82 9.45 12.74
N ARG A 20 26.73 9.20 14.05
CA ARG A 20 25.62 8.48 14.70
C ARG A 20 24.33 9.29 14.53
N ALA A 21 23.37 8.76 13.77
CA ALA A 21 22.04 9.35 13.65
C ALA A 21 21.33 9.30 15.02
N ALA A 22 20.89 10.45 15.52
CA ALA A 22 20.12 10.54 16.75
C ALA A 22 18.77 9.82 16.60
N ARG A 23 18.45 8.93 17.54
CA ARG A 23 17.16 8.23 17.61
C ARG A 23 16.05 9.27 17.86
N ARG A 24 15.13 9.44 16.89
CA ARG A 24 13.87 10.17 17.12
C ARG A 24 13.01 9.40 18.14
N PRO A 25 12.33 10.08 19.09
CA PRO A 25 11.40 9.43 20.00
C PRO A 25 10.20 8.87 19.21
N ALA A 26 9.67 7.74 19.69
CA ALA A 26 8.48 7.12 19.13
C ALA A 26 7.28 8.08 19.25
N PRO A 27 6.39 8.17 18.24
CA PRO A 27 5.21 9.01 18.33
C PRO A 27 4.28 8.49 19.43
N ALA A 28 3.74 9.42 20.22
CA ALA A 28 2.71 9.14 21.22
C ALA A 28 1.47 8.52 20.56
N ALA A 29 0.84 7.59 21.27
CA ALA A 29 -0.40 6.96 20.82
C ALA A 29 -1.47 8.03 20.55
N PRO A 30 -2.25 7.92 19.46
CA PRO A 30 -3.35 8.85 19.20
C PRO A 30 -4.43 8.68 20.27
N PRO A 31 -5.14 9.78 20.64
CA PRO A 31 -6.21 9.71 21.61
C PRO A 31 -7.32 8.79 21.06
N ALA A 32 -7.69 7.80 21.87
CA ALA A 32 -8.90 7.02 21.66
C ALA A 32 -10.10 7.91 21.92
N GLY A 33 -10.88 8.20 20.89
CA GLY A 33 -12.12 8.97 21.01
C GLY A 33 -12.82 9.05 19.67
N GLY A 34 -13.89 8.26 19.50
CA GLY A 34 -14.86 8.46 18.44
C GLY A 34 -15.40 9.88 18.56
N GLY A 35 -15.09 10.72 17.58
CA GLY A 35 -15.29 12.16 17.66
C GLY A 35 -16.25 12.66 16.61
N ALA A 36 -17.12 13.58 17.03
CA ALA A 36 -17.77 14.55 16.15
C ALA A 36 -16.80 15.06 15.08
N GLY A 37 -17.28 15.15 13.84
CA GLY A 37 -16.45 15.35 12.65
C GLY A 37 -15.45 16.48 12.79
N LEU A 38 -14.17 16.17 12.51
CA LEU A 38 -13.07 17.12 12.37
C LEU A 38 -13.43 18.26 11.40
N LEU A 39 -14.28 17.98 10.42
CA LEU A 39 -14.64 18.90 9.35
C LEU A 39 -16.08 19.42 9.48
N PRO A 40 -16.28 20.75 9.49
CA PRO A 40 -17.59 21.39 9.37
C PRO A 40 -18.37 20.91 8.13
N ARG A 41 -19.71 20.87 8.25
CA ARG A 41 -20.60 20.37 7.18
C ARG A 41 -21.09 21.46 6.24
N ASP A 42 -21.13 22.69 6.71
CA ASP A 42 -21.75 23.87 6.09
C ASP A 42 -20.76 24.77 5.33
N THR A 43 -19.45 24.59 5.55
CA THR A 43 -18.40 25.34 4.85
C THR A 43 -17.87 24.61 3.63
N ASP A 44 -17.39 25.35 2.63
CA ASP A 44 -16.72 24.76 1.46
C ASP A 44 -15.20 24.78 1.54
N THR A 45 -14.63 25.58 2.44
CA THR A 45 -13.19 25.68 2.68
C THR A 45 -12.90 25.81 4.17
N VAL A 46 -11.88 25.11 4.65
CA VAL A 46 -11.43 25.10 6.04
C VAL A 46 -9.92 25.16 6.10
N GLN A 47 -9.37 25.99 6.97
CA GLN A 47 -7.97 25.91 7.37
C GLN A 47 -7.86 25.10 8.67
N ALA A 48 -7.47 23.84 8.55
CA ALA A 48 -7.34 22.94 9.69
C ALA A 48 -5.92 23.02 10.27
N ARG A 49 -5.80 23.20 11.59
CA ARG A 49 -4.52 23.14 12.30
C ARG A 49 -4.30 21.73 12.86
N ILE A 50 -3.39 20.97 12.26
CA ILE A 50 -3.16 19.55 12.53
C ILE A 50 -1.68 19.33 12.83
N GLY A 51 -1.35 18.87 14.04
CA GLY A 51 0.04 18.57 14.41
C GLY A 51 0.99 19.77 14.26
N GLY A 52 0.50 20.99 14.54
CA GLY A 52 1.28 22.23 14.37
C GLY A 52 1.36 22.77 12.95
N ARG A 53 0.73 22.11 11.96
CA ARG A 53 0.71 22.53 10.56
C ARG A 53 -0.67 23.03 10.17
N THR A 54 -0.72 23.98 9.23
CA THR A 54 -1.98 24.45 8.64
C THR A 54 -2.21 23.74 7.31
N VAL A 55 -3.39 23.15 7.15
CA VAL A 55 -3.84 22.51 5.91
C VAL A 55 -5.10 23.19 5.43
N THR A 56 -5.06 23.80 4.24
CA THR A 56 -6.24 24.37 3.60
C THR A 56 -6.97 23.27 2.81
N LEU A 57 -8.14 22.90 3.29
CA LEU A 57 -9.04 21.93 2.66
C LEU A 57 -10.12 22.70 1.90
N THR A 58 -10.33 22.39 0.63
CA THR A 58 -11.21 23.17 -0.27
C THR A 58 -12.20 22.28 -0.99
N ASN A 59 -13.26 22.87 -1.54
CA ASN A 59 -14.32 22.17 -2.26
C ASN A 59 -14.96 21.06 -1.42
N LEU A 60 -15.15 21.30 -0.13
CA LEU A 60 -15.62 20.30 0.83
C LEU A 60 -17.01 19.75 0.47
N ARG A 61 -17.86 20.57 -0.16
CA ARG A 61 -19.21 20.19 -0.59
C ARG A 61 -19.25 19.60 -1.99
N LYS A 62 -18.10 19.43 -2.66
CA LYS A 62 -18.04 18.85 -4.00
C LYS A 62 -18.51 17.38 -3.97
N PRO A 63 -19.50 17.00 -4.80
CA PRO A 63 -19.91 15.60 -4.92
C PRO A 63 -18.75 14.74 -5.42
N PHE A 64 -18.40 13.70 -4.67
CA PHE A 64 -17.41 12.70 -5.09
C PHE A 64 -18.09 11.40 -5.51
N TRP A 65 -19.19 11.05 -4.84
CA TRP A 65 -20.08 9.93 -5.17
C TRP A 65 -21.52 10.45 -5.14
N PRO A 66 -22.01 11.03 -6.25
CA PRO A 66 -23.32 11.68 -6.28
C PRO A 66 -24.49 10.74 -5.98
N GLU A 67 -24.43 9.50 -6.45
CA GLU A 67 -25.49 8.49 -6.25
C GLU A 67 -25.62 8.08 -4.78
N GLU A 68 -24.50 8.08 -4.05
CA GLU A 68 -24.43 7.79 -2.61
C GLU A 68 -24.56 9.05 -1.73
N GLY A 69 -24.66 10.24 -2.34
CA GLY A 69 -24.68 11.52 -1.63
C GLY A 69 -23.38 11.85 -0.88
N LEU A 70 -22.25 11.18 -1.17
CA LEU A 70 -20.98 11.43 -0.49
C LEU A 70 -20.19 12.55 -1.17
N LEU A 71 -19.73 13.48 -0.34
CA LEU A 71 -18.97 14.65 -0.75
C LEU A 71 -17.48 14.46 -0.45
N LYS A 72 -16.65 15.34 -0.99
CA LYS A 72 -15.21 15.38 -0.72
C LYS A 72 -14.88 15.46 0.77
N ARG A 73 -15.67 16.20 1.56
CA ARG A 73 -15.49 16.26 3.03
C ARG A 73 -15.63 14.89 3.69
N ASP A 74 -16.51 14.02 3.19
CA ASP A 74 -16.80 12.73 3.82
C ASP A 74 -15.61 11.78 3.61
N LEU A 75 -14.96 11.87 2.43
CA LEU A 75 -13.68 11.22 2.18
C LEU A 75 -12.54 11.74 3.06
N LEU A 76 -12.44 13.06 3.24
CA LEU A 76 -11.42 13.66 4.11
C LEU A 76 -11.65 13.25 5.58
N GLN A 77 -12.90 13.25 6.04
CA GLN A 77 -13.28 12.82 7.38
C GLN A 77 -12.96 11.34 7.59
N TYR A 78 -13.33 10.48 6.65
CA TYR A 78 -12.97 9.06 6.68
C TYR A 78 -11.47 8.85 6.88
N TYR A 79 -10.64 9.54 6.08
CA TYR A 79 -9.20 9.38 6.19
C TYR A 79 -8.64 9.92 7.50
N ALA A 80 -9.27 10.95 8.09
CA ALA A 80 -8.94 11.40 9.43
C ALA A 80 -9.29 10.34 10.49
N ASP A 81 -10.47 9.72 10.39
CA ASP A 81 -10.97 8.71 11.33
C ASP A 81 -10.11 7.43 11.33
N VAL A 82 -9.67 6.99 10.14
CA VAL A 82 -8.84 5.77 10.01
C VAL A 82 -7.33 6.06 10.11
N ALA A 83 -6.91 7.33 10.18
CA ALA A 83 -5.50 7.71 10.24
C ALA A 83 -4.69 7.00 11.36
N PRO A 84 -5.23 6.80 12.59
CA PRO A 84 -4.52 6.08 13.65
C PRO A 84 -4.01 4.70 13.23
N VAL A 85 -4.81 3.93 12.48
CA VAL A 85 -4.44 2.59 12.02
C VAL A 85 -3.78 2.62 10.64
N LEU A 86 -4.13 3.58 9.77
CA LEU A 86 -3.60 3.68 8.40
C LEU A 86 -2.18 4.22 8.33
N LEU A 87 -1.88 5.32 9.03
CA LEU A 87 -0.60 6.04 8.88
C LEU A 87 0.64 5.17 9.13
N PRO A 88 0.67 4.24 10.12
CA PRO A 88 1.80 3.34 10.29
C PRO A 88 2.14 2.49 9.05
N HIS A 89 1.14 2.16 8.22
CA HIS A 89 1.33 1.38 6.99
C HIS A 89 1.85 2.22 5.81
N LEU A 90 1.61 3.53 5.83
CA LEU A 90 2.01 4.47 4.78
C LEU A 90 3.38 5.11 5.00
N ARG A 91 3.78 5.25 6.27
CA ARG A 91 4.97 6.01 6.66
C ARG A 91 6.25 5.50 5.98
N ASP A 92 7.08 6.45 5.59
CA ASP A 92 8.38 6.26 4.93
C ASP A 92 8.27 5.59 3.57
N ARG A 93 7.13 5.72 2.88
CA ARG A 93 6.93 5.18 1.53
C ARG A 93 6.59 6.30 0.56
N ALA A 94 7.18 6.24 -0.63
CA ALA A 94 6.80 7.10 -1.74
C ALA A 94 5.32 6.87 -2.12
N MET A 95 4.57 7.95 -2.34
CA MET A 95 3.16 7.87 -2.71
C MET A 95 2.96 8.25 -4.18
N VAL A 96 2.31 7.36 -4.95
CA VAL A 96 1.83 7.71 -6.29
C VAL A 96 0.45 8.37 -6.14
N MET A 97 0.32 9.61 -6.60
CA MET A 97 -0.97 10.31 -6.57
C MET A 97 -1.81 9.88 -7.76
N LYS A 98 -2.89 9.13 -7.52
CA LYS A 98 -3.94 8.89 -8.51
C LYS A 98 -5.11 9.82 -8.21
N ARG A 99 -5.22 10.89 -8.98
CA ARG A 99 -6.10 12.01 -8.66
C ARG A 99 -7.39 11.92 -9.44
N TYR A 100 -8.49 12.14 -8.73
CA TYR A 100 -9.87 12.22 -9.19
C TYR A 100 -10.42 13.60 -8.84
N PRO A 101 -10.02 14.67 -9.54
CA PRO A 101 -10.42 16.03 -9.17
C PRO A 101 -11.93 16.24 -9.20
N ASN A 102 -12.64 15.45 -10.03
CA ASN A 102 -14.07 15.57 -10.30
C ASN A 102 -14.89 14.39 -9.76
N GLY A 103 -14.41 13.74 -8.68
CA GLY A 103 -15.11 12.63 -8.05
C GLY A 103 -14.81 11.26 -8.67
N ALA A 104 -15.36 10.21 -8.06
CA ALA A 104 -15.02 8.82 -8.33
C ALA A 104 -15.37 8.34 -9.74
N GLY A 105 -16.48 8.83 -10.30
CA GLY A 105 -16.89 8.55 -11.69
C GLY A 105 -16.20 9.42 -12.74
N GLY A 106 -15.43 10.44 -12.31
CA GLY A 106 -14.75 11.36 -13.22
C GLY A 106 -13.42 10.82 -13.76
N PRO A 107 -12.82 11.51 -14.77
CA PRO A 107 -11.51 11.16 -15.27
C PRO A 107 -10.45 11.30 -14.18
N PHE A 108 -9.44 10.43 -14.25
CA PHE A 108 -8.30 10.44 -13.33
C PHE A 108 -6.98 10.57 -14.06
N PHE A 109 -5.94 10.97 -13.32
CA PHE A 109 -4.57 10.95 -13.81
C PHE A 109 -3.60 10.55 -12.71
N PHE A 110 -2.45 10.03 -13.11
CA PHE A 110 -1.35 9.71 -12.21
C PHE A 110 -0.34 10.86 -12.15
N MET A 111 0.14 11.15 -10.95
CA MET A 111 1.18 12.13 -10.70
C MET A 111 2.17 11.52 -9.70
N LYS A 112 3.39 11.30 -10.19
CA LYS A 112 4.48 10.71 -9.40
C LYS A 112 5.25 11.78 -8.64
N ARG A 113 5.59 12.87 -9.34
CA ARG A 113 6.34 14.00 -8.78
C ARG A 113 5.44 14.80 -7.83
N ALA A 114 5.94 15.12 -6.63
CA ALA A 114 5.29 16.03 -5.71
C ALA A 114 5.06 17.39 -6.38
N PRO A 115 3.88 18.03 -6.24
CA PRO A 115 3.59 19.30 -6.88
C PRO A 115 4.55 20.42 -6.45
N SER A 116 4.70 21.42 -7.32
CA SER A 116 5.35 22.68 -7.01
C SER A 116 4.43 23.82 -7.47
N PRO A 117 4.05 24.76 -6.59
CA PRO A 117 4.38 24.82 -5.16
C PRO A 117 3.67 23.71 -4.34
N ARG A 118 4.21 23.42 -3.15
CA ARG A 118 3.59 22.59 -2.09
C ARG A 118 4.01 23.12 -0.72
N PRO A 119 3.30 22.77 0.37
CA PRO A 119 3.78 23.08 1.71
C PRO A 119 5.17 22.48 1.98
N ASP A 120 6.03 23.26 2.62
CA ASP A 120 7.43 22.90 2.94
C ASP A 120 7.57 21.63 3.79
N TRP A 121 6.59 21.39 4.66
CA TRP A 121 6.49 20.21 5.51
C TRP A 121 6.04 18.92 4.78
N ILE A 122 5.71 18.98 3.48
CA ILE A 122 5.51 17.77 2.68
C ILE A 122 6.86 17.18 2.32
N GLU A 123 7.25 16.16 3.11
CA GLU A 123 8.43 15.35 2.86
C GLU A 123 8.32 14.61 1.52
N THR A 124 9.47 14.38 0.88
CA THR A 124 9.54 13.69 -0.41
C THR A 124 10.54 12.55 -0.40
N CYS A 125 10.23 11.49 -1.14
CA CYS A 125 11.13 10.39 -1.44
C CYS A 125 11.70 10.55 -2.86
N SER A 126 13.01 10.74 -2.99
CA SER A 126 13.68 10.80 -4.28
C SER A 126 14.04 9.40 -4.76
N ILE A 127 13.48 9.01 -5.91
CA ILE A 127 13.72 7.69 -6.51
C ILE A 127 14.35 7.90 -7.88
N GLU A 128 15.51 7.28 -8.09
CA GLU A 128 16.14 7.17 -9.40
C GLU A 128 15.49 6.04 -10.20
N HIS A 129 15.08 6.36 -11.42
CA HIS A 129 14.51 5.41 -12.35
C HIS A 129 15.60 4.83 -13.25
N GLY A 130 15.36 3.64 -13.84
CA GLY A 130 16.31 3.01 -14.76
C GLY A 130 16.73 3.85 -15.97
N SER A 131 16.04 4.96 -16.25
CA SER A 131 16.44 5.95 -17.25
C SER A 131 17.49 6.98 -16.74
N GLY A 132 17.93 6.89 -15.49
CA GLY A 132 18.73 7.89 -14.78
C GLY A 132 17.96 9.12 -14.28
N SER A 133 16.64 9.17 -14.50
CA SER A 133 15.83 10.31 -14.04
C SER A 133 15.47 10.17 -12.56
N VAL A 134 15.58 11.26 -11.79
CA VAL A 134 15.19 11.30 -10.38
C VAL A 134 13.83 11.98 -10.23
N ILE A 135 12.90 11.27 -9.58
CA ILE A 135 11.56 11.77 -9.28
C ILE A 135 11.40 11.85 -7.76
N ALA A 136 11.03 13.04 -7.27
CA ALA A 136 10.68 13.26 -5.87
C ALA A 136 9.19 13.02 -5.66
N PHE A 137 8.83 11.88 -5.05
CA PHE A 137 7.46 11.50 -4.72
C PHE A 137 7.06 12.10 -3.37
N PRO A 138 5.81 12.54 -3.15
CA PRO A 138 5.37 12.91 -1.80
C PRO A 138 5.36 11.69 -0.87
N MET A 139 5.58 11.92 0.42
CA MET A 139 5.39 10.90 1.47
C MET A 139 4.24 11.29 2.39
N VAL A 140 3.50 10.29 2.87
CA VAL A 140 2.42 10.47 3.86
C VAL A 140 2.95 10.04 5.22
N GLN A 141 3.41 11.01 6.01
CA GLN A 141 4.10 10.78 7.29
C GLN A 141 3.17 10.92 8.51
N ASP A 142 2.09 11.69 8.35
CA ASP A 142 1.14 12.07 9.40
C ASP A 142 -0.21 12.54 8.80
N LEU A 143 -1.16 12.85 9.69
CA LEU A 143 -2.52 13.26 9.32
C LEU A 143 -2.54 14.51 8.43
N ALA A 144 -1.67 15.50 8.66
CA ALA A 144 -1.63 16.71 7.84
C ALA A 144 -1.24 16.37 6.39
N SER A 145 -0.21 15.54 6.20
CA SER A 145 0.21 15.07 4.87
C SER A 145 -0.84 14.19 4.18
N LEU A 146 -1.57 13.35 4.94
CA LEU A 146 -2.67 12.53 4.43
C LEU A 146 -3.81 13.41 3.93
N LEU A 147 -4.31 14.35 4.74
CA LEU A 147 -5.42 15.21 4.33
C LEU A 147 -5.03 16.16 3.20
N TRP A 148 -3.78 16.64 3.16
CA TRP A 148 -3.29 17.39 2.00
C TRP A 148 -3.35 16.55 0.71
N LEU A 149 -2.89 15.30 0.75
CA LEU A 149 -2.89 14.39 -0.40
C LEU A 149 -4.32 14.09 -0.89
N VAL A 150 -5.23 13.78 0.05
CA VAL A 150 -6.65 13.52 -0.25
C VAL A 150 -7.33 14.78 -0.78
N ASN A 151 -6.98 15.96 -0.24
CA ASN A 151 -7.50 17.25 -0.72
C ASN A 151 -7.12 17.53 -2.19
N LEU A 152 -6.01 16.99 -2.69
CA LEU A 152 -5.65 17.05 -4.11
C LEU A 152 -6.53 16.15 -5.00
N GLY A 153 -7.45 15.38 -4.42
CA GLY A 153 -8.34 14.44 -5.10
C GLY A 153 -7.83 13.01 -5.15
N CYS A 154 -6.85 12.63 -4.32
CA CYS A 154 -6.41 11.24 -4.24
C CYS A 154 -7.46 10.42 -3.48
N ILE A 155 -8.35 9.74 -4.22
CA ILE A 155 -9.36 8.85 -3.64
C ILE A 155 -8.71 7.56 -3.12
N ASP A 156 -7.93 6.89 -3.97
CA ASP A 156 -7.16 5.72 -3.57
C ASP A 156 -5.67 6.05 -3.33
N LEU A 157 -5.09 5.40 -2.33
CA LEU A 157 -3.71 5.58 -1.87
C LEU A 157 -2.85 4.47 -2.46
N ASN A 158 -1.78 4.83 -3.15
CA ASN A 158 -0.93 3.92 -3.91
C ASN A 158 0.53 4.09 -3.49
N GLN A 159 0.85 3.66 -2.27
CA GLN A 159 2.22 3.70 -1.77
C GLN A 159 3.10 2.70 -2.50
N TRP A 160 4.39 3.03 -2.54
CA TRP A 160 5.42 2.10 -2.91
C TRP A 160 5.51 0.95 -1.93
N TYR A 161 5.80 -0.19 -2.52
CA TYR A 161 5.92 -1.46 -1.83
C TYR A 161 7.11 -1.55 -0.87
N ALA A 162 8.18 -0.82 -1.16
CA ALA A 162 9.35 -0.66 -0.30
C ALA A 162 9.35 0.72 0.38
N ARG A 163 10.19 0.85 1.41
CA ARG A 163 10.41 2.11 2.12
C ARG A 163 11.41 2.98 1.38
N CYS A 164 11.38 4.28 1.63
CA CYS A 164 12.17 5.28 0.93
C CYS A 164 13.68 5.17 1.20
N ASP A 165 14.06 4.71 2.38
CA ASP A 165 15.47 4.53 2.75
C ASP A 165 16.18 3.43 1.94
N ASP A 166 15.44 2.47 1.39
CA ASP A 166 15.91 1.55 0.35
C ASP A 166 14.69 1.01 -0.41
N THR A 167 14.46 1.57 -1.59
CA THR A 167 13.30 1.28 -2.45
C THR A 167 13.40 -0.05 -3.18
N ASP A 168 14.54 -0.75 -3.11
CA ASP A 168 14.72 -2.08 -3.68
C ASP A 168 14.62 -3.18 -2.61
N ARG A 169 14.48 -2.85 -1.33
CA ARG A 169 14.32 -3.83 -0.23
C ARG A 169 12.98 -3.68 0.47
N PRO A 170 11.95 -4.41 0.01
CA PRO A 170 10.65 -4.39 0.65
C PRO A 170 10.64 -5.19 1.96
N ASP A 171 9.58 -5.01 2.73
CA ASP A 171 9.36 -5.66 4.01
C ASP A 171 8.16 -6.63 4.00
N TYR A 172 7.54 -6.90 2.86
CA TYR A 172 6.56 -7.99 2.70
C TYR A 172 6.80 -8.75 1.38
N VAL A 173 6.01 -9.81 1.12
CA VAL A 173 5.66 -10.35 -0.21
C VAL A 173 4.12 -10.27 -0.34
N HIS A 174 3.57 -9.97 -1.53
CA HIS A 174 2.11 -10.01 -1.75
C HIS A 174 1.67 -10.79 -2.99
N PHE A 175 0.44 -11.26 -2.95
CA PHE A 175 -0.24 -11.92 -4.06
C PHE A 175 -1.55 -11.17 -4.34
N ASP A 176 -1.70 -10.67 -5.57
CA ASP A 176 -2.91 -10.01 -6.03
C ASP A 176 -3.79 -11.03 -6.77
N LEU A 177 -4.96 -11.31 -6.21
CA LEU A 177 -5.88 -12.34 -6.68
C LEU A 177 -7.03 -11.67 -7.43
N ASP A 178 -6.95 -11.72 -8.75
CA ASP A 178 -7.85 -10.97 -9.63
C ASP A 178 -8.61 -11.92 -10.56
N PRO A 179 -9.95 -11.79 -10.68
CA PRO A 179 -10.71 -12.63 -11.58
C PRO A 179 -10.38 -12.29 -13.04
N VAL A 180 -10.06 -13.31 -13.84
CA VAL A 180 -10.04 -13.20 -15.30
C VAL A 180 -11.48 -13.17 -15.81
N LYS A 181 -11.69 -12.72 -17.06
CA LYS A 181 -13.02 -12.69 -17.69
C LYS A 181 -13.75 -14.03 -17.48
N GLY A 182 -14.97 -13.96 -16.94
CA GLY A 182 -15.83 -15.11 -16.65
C GLY A 182 -15.63 -15.72 -15.26
N ALA A 183 -14.59 -15.34 -14.51
CA ALA A 183 -14.46 -15.72 -13.11
C ALA A 183 -15.20 -14.75 -12.17
N GLY A 184 -15.83 -15.30 -11.13
CA GLY A 184 -16.53 -14.55 -10.09
C GLY A 184 -15.72 -14.37 -8.80
N PHE A 185 -16.25 -13.57 -7.87
CA PHE A 185 -15.61 -13.34 -6.56
C PHE A 185 -15.49 -14.61 -5.70
N GLU A 186 -16.43 -15.55 -5.83
CA GLU A 186 -16.35 -16.85 -5.15
C GLU A 186 -15.09 -17.64 -5.54
N GLN A 187 -14.71 -17.62 -6.81
CA GLN A 187 -13.47 -18.26 -7.27
C GLN A 187 -12.23 -17.53 -6.72
N VAL A 188 -12.30 -16.20 -6.57
CA VAL A 188 -11.23 -15.41 -5.92
C VAL A 188 -11.06 -15.84 -4.48
N ARG A 189 -12.17 -16.04 -3.75
CA ARG A 189 -12.15 -16.54 -2.37
C ARG A 189 -11.57 -17.95 -2.30
N GLU A 190 -12.01 -18.87 -3.15
CA GLU A 190 -11.45 -20.23 -3.23
C GLU A 190 -9.94 -20.18 -3.51
N THR A 191 -9.52 -19.32 -4.44
CA THR A 191 -8.10 -19.11 -4.76
C THR A 191 -7.33 -18.55 -3.56
N ALA A 192 -7.91 -17.62 -2.79
CA ALA A 192 -7.29 -17.08 -1.59
C ALA A 192 -7.06 -18.17 -0.52
N LEU A 193 -8.00 -19.10 -0.35
CA LEU A 193 -7.84 -20.24 0.55
C LEU A 193 -6.75 -21.22 0.08
N VAL A 194 -6.65 -21.46 -1.23
CA VAL A 194 -5.54 -22.25 -1.81
C VAL A 194 -4.18 -21.58 -1.57
N VAL A 195 -4.12 -20.26 -1.74
CA VAL A 195 -2.90 -19.47 -1.46
C VAL A 195 -2.55 -19.56 0.02
N ARG A 196 -3.52 -19.42 0.93
CA ARG A 196 -3.32 -19.58 2.37
C ARG A 196 -2.73 -20.93 2.70
N GLU A 197 -3.33 -22.02 2.21
CA GLU A 197 -2.89 -23.39 2.47
C GLU A 197 -1.43 -23.60 2.05
N ALA A 198 -1.04 -23.09 0.88
CA ALA A 198 0.34 -23.17 0.41
C ALA A 198 1.30 -22.36 1.29
N LEU A 199 0.91 -21.14 1.70
CA LEU A 199 1.72 -20.30 2.58
C LEU A 199 1.86 -20.92 3.99
N ASP A 200 0.80 -21.51 4.53
CA ASP A 200 0.82 -22.19 5.82
C ASP A 200 1.77 -23.41 5.80
N LYS A 201 1.77 -24.19 4.71
CA LYS A 201 2.73 -25.30 4.51
C LYS A 201 4.19 -24.82 4.45
N LEU A 202 4.42 -23.60 3.98
CA LEU A 202 5.74 -22.96 3.95
C LEU A 202 6.10 -22.26 5.28
N GLY A 203 5.19 -22.25 6.27
CA GLY A 203 5.36 -21.50 7.52
C GLY A 203 5.37 -19.98 7.32
N MET A 204 4.72 -19.49 6.25
CA MET A 204 4.64 -18.07 5.90
C MET A 204 3.34 -17.46 6.44
N PRO A 205 3.37 -16.65 7.52
CA PRO A 205 2.16 -16.04 8.06
C PRO A 205 1.54 -15.09 7.04
N SER A 206 0.25 -15.20 6.80
CA SER A 206 -0.43 -14.50 5.70
C SER A 206 -1.67 -13.74 6.17
N TYR A 207 -1.92 -12.57 5.58
CA TYR A 207 -2.94 -11.61 5.99
C TYR A 207 -3.73 -11.12 4.76
N PRO A 208 -5.04 -11.43 4.66
CA PRO A 208 -5.85 -11.09 3.50
C PRO A 208 -6.55 -9.73 3.62
N LYS A 209 -6.71 -9.04 2.51
CA LYS A 209 -7.61 -7.89 2.39
C LYS A 209 -8.45 -7.95 1.14
N SER A 210 -9.70 -7.50 1.23
CA SER A 210 -10.45 -7.11 0.04
C SER A 210 -9.70 -6.01 -0.70
N THR A 211 -9.74 -6.03 -2.03
CA THR A 211 -9.18 -4.91 -2.81
C THR A 211 -10.11 -3.71 -2.83
N GLY A 212 -11.38 -3.85 -2.44
CA GLY A 212 -12.40 -2.84 -2.69
C GLY A 212 -12.75 -2.72 -4.19
N SER A 213 -12.33 -3.67 -5.03
CA SER A 213 -12.68 -3.68 -6.45
C SER A 213 -13.26 -5.03 -6.89
N ARG A 214 -12.44 -6.05 -7.16
CA ARG A 214 -12.93 -7.36 -7.64
C ARG A 214 -12.20 -8.55 -7.03
N GLY A 215 -11.19 -8.29 -6.20
CA GLY A 215 -10.16 -9.25 -5.86
C GLY A 215 -9.89 -9.32 -4.36
N ILE A 216 -8.92 -10.16 -4.00
CA ILE A 216 -8.33 -10.22 -2.66
C ILE A 216 -6.82 -10.05 -2.83
N HIS A 217 -6.17 -9.29 -1.95
CA HIS A 217 -4.72 -9.38 -1.82
C HIS A 217 -4.36 -10.19 -0.58
N VAL A 218 -3.31 -11.00 -0.69
CA VAL A 218 -2.73 -11.75 0.44
C VAL A 218 -1.31 -11.26 0.69
N TYR A 219 -1.03 -10.81 1.91
CA TYR A 219 0.25 -10.21 2.30
C TYR A 219 0.99 -11.12 3.29
N VAL A 220 2.30 -11.23 3.14
CA VAL A 220 3.17 -11.95 4.09
C VAL A 220 4.29 -10.99 4.54
N PRO A 221 4.42 -10.68 5.84
CA PRO A 221 5.54 -9.89 6.32
C PRO A 221 6.85 -10.69 6.20
N ILE A 222 7.87 -10.08 5.59
CA ILE A 222 9.20 -10.68 5.45
C ILE A 222 10.25 -9.86 6.21
N VAL A 223 11.34 -10.51 6.60
CA VAL A 223 12.54 -9.80 7.04
C VAL A 223 13.08 -9.01 5.86
N ARG A 224 13.23 -7.69 6.07
CA ARG A 224 13.78 -6.80 5.05
C ARG A 224 15.25 -7.16 4.79
N GLY A 225 15.61 -7.33 3.53
CA GLY A 225 16.95 -7.77 3.13
C GLY A 225 17.01 -8.20 1.66
N PRO A 226 16.13 -9.14 1.23
CA PRO A 226 16.01 -9.51 -0.16
C PRO A 226 15.66 -8.33 -1.06
N THR A 227 16.21 -8.30 -2.27
CA THR A 227 15.84 -7.31 -3.29
C THR A 227 14.44 -7.58 -3.83
N GLN A 228 13.80 -6.57 -4.43
CA GLN A 228 12.50 -6.76 -5.08
C GLN A 228 12.55 -7.86 -6.14
N LYS A 229 13.68 -8.00 -6.84
CA LYS A 229 13.86 -9.08 -7.82
C LYS A 229 13.82 -10.46 -7.15
N GLN A 230 14.44 -10.63 -5.99
CA GLN A 230 14.41 -11.88 -5.23
C GLN A 230 12.99 -12.17 -4.71
N VAL A 231 12.32 -11.18 -4.12
CA VAL A 231 10.92 -11.30 -3.66
C VAL A 231 9.98 -11.67 -4.81
N TRP A 232 10.09 -10.97 -5.96
CA TRP A 232 9.34 -11.27 -7.17
C TRP A 232 9.60 -12.69 -7.69
N THR A 233 10.84 -13.17 -7.60
CA THR A 233 11.21 -14.52 -8.09
C THR A 233 10.54 -15.60 -7.25
N ILE A 234 10.52 -15.42 -5.94
CA ILE A 234 9.84 -16.34 -5.02
C ILE A 234 8.32 -16.28 -5.23
N ALA A 235 7.74 -15.09 -5.30
CA ALA A 235 6.30 -14.92 -5.56
C ALA A 235 5.89 -15.57 -6.89
N LYS A 236 6.72 -15.45 -7.93
CA LYS A 236 6.52 -16.09 -9.22
C LYS A 236 6.54 -17.61 -9.11
N ALA A 237 7.54 -18.19 -8.43
CA ALA A 237 7.64 -19.64 -8.27
C ALA A 237 6.39 -20.21 -7.55
N ILE A 238 5.95 -19.55 -6.47
CA ILE A 238 4.73 -19.94 -5.75
C ILE A 238 3.50 -19.85 -6.66
N ALA A 239 3.31 -18.72 -7.36
CA ALA A 239 2.17 -18.53 -8.25
C ALA A 239 2.13 -19.57 -9.39
N GLN A 240 3.28 -19.91 -9.98
CA GLN A 240 3.38 -20.93 -11.02
C GLN A 240 3.09 -22.34 -10.48
N ALA A 241 3.60 -22.68 -9.29
CA ALA A 241 3.30 -23.96 -8.64
C ALA A 241 1.80 -24.10 -8.33
N LEU A 242 1.17 -23.05 -7.82
CA LEU A 242 -0.28 -23.02 -7.57
C LEU A 242 -1.10 -23.17 -8.85
N ALA A 243 -0.71 -22.48 -9.93
CA ALA A 243 -1.37 -22.61 -11.23
C ALA A 243 -1.22 -24.02 -11.81
N ALA A 244 -0.08 -24.67 -11.62
CA ALA A 244 0.14 -26.06 -12.04
C ALA A 244 -0.67 -27.06 -11.20
N ALA A 245 -0.81 -26.82 -9.90
CA ALA A 245 -1.56 -27.69 -8.99
C ALA A 245 -3.09 -27.53 -9.12
N ARG A 246 -3.58 -26.34 -9.47
CA ARG A 246 -5.01 -26.03 -9.62
C ARG A 246 -5.31 -25.33 -10.95
N PRO A 247 -5.00 -25.94 -12.11
CA PRO A 247 -5.10 -25.30 -13.43
C PRO A 247 -6.54 -25.01 -13.87
N ALA A 248 -7.53 -25.63 -13.21
CA ALA A 248 -8.95 -25.37 -13.40
C ALA A 248 -9.45 -24.10 -12.68
N LEU A 249 -8.67 -23.58 -11.72
CA LEU A 249 -9.04 -22.43 -10.90
C LEU A 249 -8.07 -21.26 -11.10
N ILE A 250 -6.78 -21.54 -11.15
CA ILE A 250 -5.71 -20.56 -11.06
C ILE A 250 -4.96 -20.41 -12.38
N THR A 251 -4.55 -19.19 -12.70
CA THR A 251 -3.54 -18.90 -13.72
C THR A 251 -2.44 -17.99 -13.17
N ALA A 252 -1.22 -18.17 -13.67
CA ALA A 252 -0.09 -17.27 -13.46
C ALA A 252 0.37 -16.60 -14.78
N GLU A 253 -0.47 -16.64 -15.83
CA GLU A 253 -0.15 -16.07 -17.14
C GLU A 253 -0.14 -14.54 -17.06
N TYR A 254 1.05 -13.97 -17.24
CA TYR A 254 1.26 -12.53 -17.20
C TYR A 254 0.55 -11.81 -18.35
N ARG A 255 0.64 -12.33 -19.57
CA ARG A 255 0.12 -11.68 -20.77
C ARG A 255 -1.40 -11.77 -20.79
N ILE A 256 -2.07 -10.62 -20.63
CA ILE A 256 -3.54 -10.51 -20.62
C ILE A 256 -4.18 -11.28 -21.78
N ALA A 257 -3.65 -11.13 -23.00
CA ALA A 257 -4.15 -11.79 -24.20
C ALA A 257 -4.07 -13.34 -24.19
N ARG A 258 -3.30 -13.92 -23.28
CA ARG A 258 -3.14 -15.38 -23.13
C ARG A 258 -3.78 -15.92 -21.86
N ARG A 259 -4.38 -15.05 -21.02
CA ARG A 259 -4.98 -15.50 -19.77
C ARG A 259 -6.21 -16.36 -20.07
N PRO A 260 -6.28 -17.60 -19.54
CA PRO A 260 -7.46 -18.43 -19.69
C PRO A 260 -8.66 -17.78 -19.00
N ALA A 261 -9.81 -17.78 -19.67
CA ALA A 261 -11.07 -17.36 -19.08
C ALA A 261 -11.47 -18.28 -17.91
N ASN A 262 -12.38 -17.80 -17.06
CA ASN A 262 -12.93 -18.55 -15.92
C ASN A 262 -11.86 -19.04 -14.93
N ARG A 263 -10.76 -18.27 -14.79
CA ARG A 263 -9.69 -18.49 -13.82
C ARG A 263 -9.44 -17.24 -12.98
N VAL A 264 -8.77 -17.40 -11.86
CA VAL A 264 -8.23 -16.31 -11.04
C VAL A 264 -6.74 -16.20 -11.31
N LEU A 265 -6.31 -14.99 -11.62
CA LEU A 265 -4.89 -14.67 -11.73
C LEU A 265 -4.30 -14.55 -10.33
N VAL A 266 -3.24 -15.30 -10.05
CA VAL A 266 -2.34 -15.03 -8.93
C VAL A 266 -1.22 -14.12 -9.46
N ASP A 267 -1.44 -12.81 -9.41
CA ASP A 267 -0.52 -11.83 -10.01
C ASP A 267 0.68 -11.56 -9.10
N TYR A 268 1.77 -12.29 -9.37
CA TYR A 268 3.05 -12.08 -8.72
C TYR A 268 3.78 -10.81 -9.22
N ASN A 269 3.37 -10.21 -10.37
CA ASN A 269 4.09 -9.07 -10.95
C ASN A 269 3.87 -7.78 -10.19
N GLN A 270 2.92 -7.72 -9.27
CA GLN A 270 2.78 -6.61 -8.34
C GLN A 270 3.98 -6.49 -7.38
N ASN A 271 4.85 -7.50 -7.29
CA ASN A 271 6.13 -7.44 -6.57
C ASN A 271 7.28 -6.87 -7.42
N ALA A 272 7.04 -6.54 -8.69
CA ALA A 272 8.05 -5.95 -9.55
C ALA A 272 8.30 -4.47 -9.21
N TRP A 273 9.48 -3.97 -9.61
CA TRP A 273 9.89 -2.62 -9.29
C TRP A 273 8.94 -1.54 -9.83
N GLY A 274 8.65 -0.56 -8.97
CA GLY A 274 7.78 0.58 -9.27
C GLY A 274 6.30 0.24 -9.40
N ARG A 275 5.88 -0.99 -9.08
CA ARG A 275 4.46 -1.35 -8.98
C ARG A 275 3.87 -0.86 -7.66
N THR A 276 2.60 -0.50 -7.70
CA THR A 276 1.83 -0.04 -6.55
C THR A 276 0.48 -0.72 -6.53
N LEU A 277 0.03 -1.07 -5.34
CA LEU A 277 -1.32 -1.54 -5.08
C LEU A 277 -2.03 -0.53 -4.16
N ALA A 278 -3.36 -0.54 -4.20
CA ALA A 278 -4.14 0.25 -3.25
C ALA A 278 -3.78 -0.17 -1.81
N SER A 279 -3.50 0.84 -0.98
CA SER A 279 -3.18 0.66 0.43
C SER A 279 -4.27 -0.12 1.15
N VAL A 280 -3.89 -0.74 2.27
CA VAL A 280 -4.85 -1.05 3.33
C VAL A 280 -5.65 0.20 3.71
N TYR A 281 -6.95 0.04 3.99
CA TYR A 281 -7.92 1.10 4.31
C TYR A 281 -8.10 2.19 3.22
N SER A 282 -7.56 2.00 2.03
CA SER A 282 -7.80 2.94 0.93
C SER A 282 -9.24 2.83 0.43
N VAL A 283 -9.95 3.96 0.36
CA VAL A 283 -11.21 4.03 -0.39
C VAL A 283 -10.92 3.82 -1.87
N ARG A 284 -11.86 3.22 -2.60
CA ARG A 284 -11.76 2.97 -4.03
C ARG A 284 -12.77 3.84 -4.80
N PRO A 285 -12.39 4.38 -5.97
CA PRO A 285 -13.26 5.20 -6.82
C PRO A 285 -14.22 4.30 -7.61
N ARG A 286 -15.16 3.70 -6.91
CA ARG A 286 -16.19 2.77 -7.41
C ARG A 286 -17.54 3.11 -6.77
N PRO A 287 -18.68 2.68 -7.36
CA PRO A 287 -19.97 2.76 -6.70
C PRO A 287 -19.91 2.19 -5.28
N HIS A 288 -20.63 2.81 -4.36
CA HIS A 288 -20.69 2.54 -2.92
C HIS A 288 -19.42 2.86 -2.12
N ALA A 289 -18.44 3.57 -2.72
CA ALA A 289 -17.18 3.97 -2.08
C ALA A 289 -16.51 2.83 -1.27
N PRO A 290 -16.29 1.63 -1.88
CA PRO A 290 -15.76 0.49 -1.17
C PRO A 290 -14.32 0.72 -0.71
N VAL A 291 -13.92 0.00 0.32
CA VAL A 291 -12.60 0.13 0.95
C VAL A 291 -11.77 -1.11 0.68
N SER A 292 -10.46 -0.93 0.44
CA SER A 292 -9.51 -2.05 0.51
C SER A 292 -9.31 -2.48 1.96
N ALA A 293 -10.23 -3.32 2.42
CA ALA A 293 -10.42 -3.64 3.83
C ALA A 293 -9.67 -4.91 4.24
N PRO A 294 -8.87 -4.86 5.32
CA PRO A 294 -8.45 -6.06 6.03
C PRO A 294 -9.61 -6.93 6.45
N VAL A 295 -9.45 -8.22 6.21
CA VAL A 295 -10.39 -9.25 6.62
C VAL A 295 -9.64 -10.36 7.34
N THR A 296 -10.36 -11.07 8.19
CA THR A 296 -9.87 -12.30 8.81
C THR A 296 -9.94 -13.46 7.80
N TRP A 297 -9.19 -14.52 8.05
CA TRP A 297 -9.34 -15.71 7.23
C TRP A 297 -10.69 -16.40 7.42
N GLU A 298 -11.27 -16.34 8.63
CA GLU A 298 -12.64 -16.82 8.89
C GLU A 298 -13.68 -16.05 8.05
N GLU A 299 -13.49 -14.75 7.84
CA GLU A 299 -14.34 -13.97 6.92
C GLU A 299 -14.16 -14.41 5.46
N VAL A 300 -12.95 -14.78 5.03
CA VAL A 300 -12.72 -15.33 3.68
C VAL A 300 -13.43 -16.69 3.52
N GLU A 301 -13.34 -17.57 4.51
CA GLU A 301 -13.98 -18.89 4.53
C GLU A 301 -15.50 -18.78 4.54
N ARG A 302 -16.07 -17.98 5.45
CA ARG A 302 -17.52 -17.75 5.56
C ARG A 302 -18.09 -17.01 4.36
N GLY A 303 -17.32 -16.07 3.83
CA GLY A 303 -17.68 -15.23 2.70
C GLY A 303 -18.15 -13.84 3.09
N PHE A 304 -17.86 -12.91 2.18
CA PHE A 304 -18.23 -11.50 2.25
C PHE A 304 -18.42 -10.96 0.83
N ARG A 305 -19.08 -9.83 0.72
CA ARG A 305 -19.14 -9.02 -0.51
C ARG A 305 -18.22 -7.83 -0.38
N ILE A 306 -17.71 -7.33 -1.50
CA ILE A 306 -16.81 -6.17 -1.51
C ILE A 306 -17.53 -4.94 -0.92
N GLU A 307 -18.84 -4.83 -1.18
CA GLU A 307 -19.75 -3.78 -0.74
C GLU A 307 -20.08 -3.83 0.76
N ASP A 308 -19.69 -4.90 1.45
CA ASP A 308 -19.80 -4.98 2.91
C ASP A 308 -18.78 -4.05 3.59
N PHE A 309 -17.75 -3.58 2.86
CA PHE A 309 -16.70 -2.70 3.36
C PHE A 309 -16.67 -1.38 2.61
N ARG A 310 -17.12 -0.31 3.26
CA ARG A 310 -17.33 0.99 2.65
C ARG A 310 -16.79 2.12 3.51
N LEU A 311 -16.63 3.28 2.89
CA LEU A 311 -16.21 4.51 3.56
C LEU A 311 -17.06 4.78 4.82
N ASP A 312 -18.39 4.62 4.74
CA ASP A 312 -19.34 4.97 5.79
C ASP A 312 -19.36 3.99 7.00
N ASN A 313 -18.89 2.75 6.82
CA ASN A 313 -19.00 1.71 7.86
C ASN A 313 -17.64 1.23 8.42
N MET A 314 -16.54 1.52 7.73
CA MET A 314 -15.21 1.04 8.11
C MET A 314 -14.72 1.58 9.46
N PRO A 315 -14.93 2.86 9.86
CA PRO A 315 -14.50 3.33 11.18
C PRO A 315 -15.13 2.51 12.32
N ALA A 316 -16.42 2.19 12.23
CA ALA A 316 -17.10 1.35 13.21
C ALA A 316 -16.57 -0.09 13.20
N ARG A 317 -16.23 -0.63 12.02
CA ARG A 317 -15.57 -1.94 11.92
C ARG A 317 -14.21 -1.92 12.63
N ILE A 318 -13.35 -0.94 12.35
CA ILE A 318 -12.02 -0.80 12.96
C ILE A 318 -12.16 -0.71 14.48
N ALA A 319 -13.12 0.05 14.99
CA ALA A 319 -13.37 0.12 16.44
C ALA A 319 -13.71 -1.25 17.05
N ARG A 320 -14.39 -2.13 16.31
CA ARG A 320 -14.76 -3.48 16.76
C ARG A 320 -13.64 -4.50 16.65
N VAL A 321 -12.88 -4.51 15.55
CA VAL A 321 -11.92 -5.60 15.24
C VAL A 321 -10.45 -5.17 15.32
N GLY A 322 -10.18 -3.88 15.52
CA GLY A 322 -8.84 -3.32 15.51
C GLY A 322 -8.20 -3.31 14.12
N ASP A 323 -6.86 -3.12 14.10
CA ASP A 323 -6.07 -3.19 12.88
C ASP A 323 -5.63 -4.63 12.59
N LEU A 324 -6.38 -5.34 11.75
CA LEU A 324 -6.06 -6.72 11.35
C LEU A 324 -4.74 -6.83 10.58
N PHE A 325 -4.20 -5.71 10.07
CA PHE A 325 -2.91 -5.68 9.36
C PHE A 325 -1.75 -5.27 10.28
N ALA A 326 -1.98 -5.00 11.57
CA ALA A 326 -0.93 -4.65 12.54
C ALA A 326 0.27 -5.62 12.54
N PRO A 327 0.12 -6.94 12.33
CA PRO A 327 1.27 -7.86 12.24
C PRO A 327 2.29 -7.51 11.14
N LEU A 328 1.88 -6.83 10.07
CA LEU A 328 2.80 -6.35 9.02
C LEU A 328 3.75 -5.26 9.52
N LEU A 329 3.38 -4.58 10.62
CA LEU A 329 4.18 -3.54 11.27
C LEU A 329 5.09 -4.10 12.36
N ALA A 330 4.85 -5.35 12.81
CA ALA A 330 5.59 -5.96 13.89
C ALA A 330 7.07 -6.18 13.52
N ARG A 331 7.96 -5.99 14.50
CA ARG A 331 9.40 -6.25 14.33
C ARG A 331 9.75 -7.73 14.36
N THR A 332 8.93 -8.53 15.04
CA THR A 332 9.07 -9.98 15.19
C THR A 332 8.00 -10.69 14.36
N GLY A 333 8.10 -12.03 14.23
CA GLY A 333 7.12 -12.82 13.46
C GLY A 333 7.19 -12.66 11.95
N ARG A 334 8.24 -12.00 11.43
CA ARG A 334 8.46 -11.82 9.98
C ARG A 334 9.17 -13.04 9.40
N PHE A 335 8.76 -13.46 8.21
CA PHE A 335 9.32 -14.62 7.53
C PHE A 335 10.70 -14.31 6.90
N ARG A 336 11.64 -15.25 6.98
CA ARG A 336 12.95 -15.14 6.32
C ARG A 336 12.90 -15.87 4.99
N LEU A 337 12.88 -15.14 3.87
CA LEU A 337 12.76 -15.73 2.54
C LEU A 337 13.93 -16.65 2.18
N GLU A 338 15.08 -16.46 2.82
CA GLU A 338 16.26 -17.33 2.71
C GLU A 338 16.00 -18.77 3.18
N ARG A 339 14.87 -19.04 3.85
CA ARG A 339 14.46 -20.41 4.24
C ARG A 339 13.89 -21.22 3.08
N LEU A 340 13.57 -20.59 1.95
CA LEU A 340 12.96 -21.23 0.78
C LEU A 340 13.98 -21.66 -0.28
N GLY A 341 15.27 -21.35 -0.09
CA GLY A 341 16.33 -21.61 -1.06
C GLY A 341 17.70 -21.62 -0.43
#